data_AF-A0A9Q0GSV2-F1
#
_entry.id   AF-A0A9Q0GSV2-F1
#
_cell.length_a   1.000
_cell.length_b   1.000
_cell.length_c   1.000
_cell.angle_alpha   90.00
_cell.angle_beta   90.00
_cell.angle_gamma   90.00
#
_symmetry.space_group_name_H-M   'P 1'
#
loop_
_entity.id
_entity.type
_entity.pdbx_description
1 polymer ?
#
loop_
_entity_poly.entity_id
_entity_poly.type
_entity_poly.pdbx_seq_one_letter_code
_entity_poly.pdbx_strand_id
1 'polypeptide(L)'
;MKEEENGPAKRELYALLHISPEASDEEIRKAYRQWAQIYHPDKYQSSHMKDIATENFQRICEAYEILTDERKRQIYDIYGMEGLTSGLELGPKLNKAEELKEEFERLRRQKEVEELYSHVRPSGSIVAALSWPQFLRGGGIMRGMQMSSEVQSQISKRNAIAVGGNMSVNGLSGGGAATVVLRHQISPVASIEFMASAGLKSLIVVQTSRNLSPYSTASSGIAISLTDGSISLTNTWTRQFSETSNGNIQLVLGPESSIAVGWNKKDEKTSAAGELKFGTSSLGASAHYTHHFSSKSHGHIAGRFGSTALEFEVGGGRKISDFSTVRMLYSIGIQGIFWKFEFYRGGQKLIIPVLLYKELSAVVATGALMIPASLYFLLKKFVVKPYYLKREKQKALEKMEKSYVQIQETRAAAEKAQQLLENVAKRKRNKQLETGGLVITRAIYGSRKAFKKKKESREVDDDLVPQVVDVTVPLNFLVNDSGQLKLHEGVKKSGIMGFYDPCPGEPKQLHVEYTYGSENYEVTVNDYEELGIPQLKHRI
;
A
#
# COMPACT_ATOMS: atom_id res chain seq x y z
N MET A 1 -15.08 -6.68 -17.88
CA MET A 1 -16.14 -5.95 -17.17
C MET A 1 -16.28 -6.59 -15.81
N LYS A 2 -15.79 -5.93 -14.77
CA LYS A 2 -16.07 -6.29 -13.39
C LYS A 2 -17.38 -5.60 -13.07
N GLU A 3 -18.47 -6.35 -12.98
CA GLU A 3 -19.67 -5.81 -12.34
C GLU A 3 -19.28 -5.49 -10.90
N GLU A 4 -19.41 -4.22 -10.55
CA GLU A 4 -19.19 -3.70 -9.21
C GLU A 4 -20.19 -4.37 -8.29
N GLU A 5 -19.68 -5.26 -7.45
CA GLU A 5 -20.38 -5.94 -6.37
C GLU A 5 -20.63 -4.94 -5.21
N ASN A 6 -21.33 -3.84 -5.51
CA ASN A 6 -21.79 -2.84 -4.53
C ASN A 6 -23.18 -3.22 -3.98
N GLY A 7 -23.33 -4.46 -3.50
CA GLY A 7 -24.42 -4.83 -2.59
C GLY A 7 -23.97 -4.55 -1.15
N PRO A 8 -24.74 -3.84 -0.32
CA PRO A 8 -24.21 -3.32 0.93
C PRO A 8 -23.97 -4.46 1.93
N ALA A 9 -22.71 -4.77 2.19
CA ALA A 9 -22.27 -5.35 3.47
C ALA A 9 -22.59 -4.43 4.69
N LYS A 10 -23.33 -3.34 4.48
CA LYS A 10 -23.49 -2.18 5.36
C LYS A 10 -24.77 -2.21 6.21
N ARG A 11 -25.49 -3.35 6.27
CA ARG A 11 -26.81 -3.43 6.96
C ARG A 11 -27.01 -4.68 7.84
N GLU A 12 -25.94 -5.35 8.23
CA GLU A 12 -25.99 -6.54 9.11
C GLU A 12 -26.61 -6.26 10.49
N LEU A 13 -26.41 -5.08 11.08
CA LEU A 13 -26.99 -4.73 12.38
C LEU A 13 -28.53 -4.57 12.30
N TYR A 14 -29.02 -4.00 11.19
CA TYR A 14 -30.46 -3.94 10.91
C TYR A 14 -31.05 -5.34 10.67
N ALA A 15 -30.28 -6.22 10.01
CA ALA A 15 -30.64 -7.63 9.84
C ALA A 15 -30.78 -8.36 11.17
N LEU A 16 -29.83 -8.12 12.09
CA LEU A 16 -29.77 -8.75 13.41
C LEU A 16 -30.99 -8.41 14.26
N LEU A 17 -31.37 -7.12 14.29
CA LEU A 17 -32.56 -6.66 15.04
C LEU A 17 -33.86 -6.84 14.25
N HIS A 18 -33.79 -7.24 12.98
CA HIS A 18 -34.92 -7.40 12.08
C HIS A 18 -35.76 -6.12 11.94
N ILE A 19 -35.13 -5.04 11.52
CA ILE A 19 -35.72 -3.71 11.34
C ILE A 19 -35.33 -3.08 10.00
N SER A 20 -36.06 -2.04 9.59
CA SER A 20 -35.72 -1.27 8.39
C SER A 20 -34.48 -0.39 8.63
N PRO A 21 -33.66 -0.12 7.61
CA PRO A 21 -32.65 0.93 7.67
C PRO A 21 -33.24 2.32 7.99
N GLU A 22 -34.48 2.58 7.58
CA GLU A 22 -35.21 3.82 7.94
C GLU A 22 -35.97 3.72 9.28
N ALA A 23 -35.73 2.70 10.11
CA ALA A 23 -36.47 2.51 11.36
C ALA A 23 -36.28 3.68 12.34
N SER A 24 -37.36 4.01 13.06
CA SER A 24 -37.33 5.04 14.09
C SER A 24 -36.66 4.53 15.37
N ASP A 25 -36.21 5.44 16.24
CA ASP A 25 -35.59 5.08 17.52
C ASP A 25 -36.53 4.26 18.43
N GLU A 26 -37.84 4.49 18.32
CA GLU A 26 -38.85 3.72 19.04
C GLU A 26 -38.92 2.27 18.55
N GLU A 27 -38.81 2.06 17.23
CA GLU A 27 -38.77 0.73 16.61
C GLU A 27 -37.49 0.00 16.99
N ILE A 28 -36.34 0.68 16.99
CA ILE A 28 -35.04 0.11 17.44
C ILE A 28 -35.14 -0.35 18.90
N ARG A 29 -35.68 0.50 19.79
CA ARG A 29 -35.89 0.16 21.22
C ARG A 29 -36.87 -0.99 21.42
N LYS A 30 -37.92 -1.07 20.60
CA LYS A 30 -38.90 -2.17 20.65
C LYS A 30 -38.27 -3.49 20.21
N ALA A 31 -37.54 -3.49 19.10
CA ALA A 31 -36.84 -4.65 18.59
C ALA A 31 -35.79 -5.15 19.59
N TYR A 32 -34.96 -4.25 20.13
CA TYR A 32 -33.98 -4.59 21.18
C TYR A 32 -34.64 -5.30 22.37
N ARG A 33 -35.73 -4.75 22.91
CA ARG A 33 -36.44 -5.35 24.06
C ARG A 33 -36.96 -6.76 23.74
N GLN A 34 -37.51 -6.98 22.55
CA GLN A 34 -38.02 -8.28 22.13
C GLN A 34 -36.90 -9.32 22.04
N TRP A 35 -35.79 -8.97 21.39
CA TRP A 35 -34.66 -9.87 21.21
C TRP A 35 -33.89 -10.10 22.53
N ALA A 36 -33.67 -9.06 23.33
CA ALA A 36 -33.04 -9.13 24.65
C ALA A 36 -33.83 -10.04 25.60
N GLN A 37 -35.16 -10.00 25.57
CA GLN A 37 -36.00 -10.86 26.41
C GLN A 37 -35.87 -12.34 26.02
N ILE A 38 -35.55 -12.66 24.78
CA ILE A 38 -35.40 -14.04 24.31
C ILE A 38 -34.02 -14.56 24.69
N TYR A 39 -32.98 -13.80 24.37
CA TYR A 39 -31.58 -14.21 24.56
C TYR A 39 -31.03 -13.88 25.95
N HIS A 40 -31.87 -13.51 26.92
CA HIS A 40 -31.40 -13.25 28.28
C HIS A 40 -30.87 -14.55 28.93
N PRO A 41 -29.63 -14.57 29.46
CA PRO A 41 -29.00 -15.79 30.00
C PRO A 41 -29.82 -16.44 31.13
N ASP A 42 -30.48 -15.63 31.96
CA ASP A 42 -31.28 -16.13 33.10
C ASP A 42 -32.48 -17.02 32.72
N LYS A 43 -32.94 -17.00 31.46
CA LYS A 43 -34.06 -17.84 31.03
C LYS A 43 -33.71 -19.30 30.80
N TYR A 44 -32.42 -19.61 30.68
CA TYR A 44 -31.96 -20.94 30.29
C TYR A 44 -31.26 -21.58 31.47
N GLN A 45 -31.57 -22.83 31.79
CA GLN A 45 -30.96 -23.53 32.93
C GLN A 45 -29.70 -24.32 32.54
N SER A 46 -29.64 -24.86 31.33
CA SER A 46 -28.49 -25.61 30.84
C SER A 46 -27.32 -24.69 30.49
N SER A 47 -26.11 -25.06 30.91
CA SER A 47 -24.89 -24.26 30.69
C SER A 47 -24.68 -23.91 29.22
N HIS A 48 -24.79 -24.92 28.33
CA HIS A 48 -24.61 -24.72 26.89
C HIS A 48 -25.59 -23.71 26.28
N MET A 49 -26.86 -23.70 26.72
CA MET A 49 -27.85 -22.73 26.20
C MET A 49 -27.64 -21.34 26.78
N LYS A 50 -27.17 -21.22 28.03
CA LYS A 50 -26.79 -19.93 28.62
C LYS A 50 -25.64 -19.27 27.86
N ASP A 51 -24.64 -20.04 27.45
CA ASP A 51 -23.48 -19.51 26.73
C ASP A 51 -23.90 -18.94 25.36
N ILE A 52 -24.74 -19.68 24.63
CA ILE A 52 -25.30 -19.23 23.33
C ILE A 52 -26.19 -18.00 23.50
N ALA A 53 -27.00 -17.98 24.56
CA ALA A 53 -27.86 -16.84 24.88
C ALA A 53 -27.01 -15.60 25.17
N THR A 54 -25.93 -15.75 25.94
CA THR A 54 -24.99 -14.68 26.29
C THR A 54 -24.32 -14.09 25.05
N GLU A 55 -23.80 -14.92 24.15
CA GLU A 55 -23.14 -14.47 22.92
C GLU A 55 -24.09 -13.65 22.02
N ASN A 56 -25.29 -14.18 21.77
CA ASN A 56 -26.28 -13.48 20.96
C ASN A 56 -26.82 -12.21 21.64
N PHE A 57 -26.97 -12.23 22.97
CA PHE A 57 -27.38 -11.07 23.75
C PHE A 57 -26.35 -9.94 23.65
N GLN A 58 -25.05 -10.25 23.70
CA GLN A 58 -23.99 -9.27 23.48
C GLN A 58 -24.08 -8.64 22.08
N ARG A 59 -24.26 -9.45 21.03
CA ARG A 59 -24.45 -8.96 19.65
C ARG A 59 -25.68 -8.04 19.52
N ILE A 60 -26.78 -8.39 20.19
CA ILE A 60 -28.00 -7.57 20.23
C ILE A 60 -27.74 -6.23 20.94
N CYS A 61 -27.00 -6.24 22.05
CA CYS A 61 -26.63 -5.02 22.77
C CYS A 61 -25.72 -4.11 21.92
N GLU A 62 -24.73 -4.67 21.24
CA GLU A 62 -23.84 -3.95 20.35
C GLU A 62 -24.62 -3.29 19.19
N ALA A 63 -25.51 -4.04 18.53
CA ALA A 63 -26.37 -3.50 17.48
C ALA A 63 -27.25 -2.36 17.99
N TYR A 64 -27.83 -2.50 19.19
CA TYR A 64 -28.64 -1.46 19.80
C TYR A 64 -27.82 -0.20 20.12
N GLU A 65 -26.61 -0.36 20.67
CA GLU A 65 -25.73 0.77 20.99
C GLU A 65 -25.34 1.57 19.73
N ILE A 66 -24.99 0.88 18.66
CA ILE A 66 -24.58 1.51 17.40
C ILE A 66 -25.77 2.19 16.71
N LEU A 67 -26.93 1.53 16.66
CA LEU A 67 -28.08 2.04 15.91
C LEU A 67 -28.87 3.12 16.68
N THR A 68 -28.75 3.19 18.00
CA THR A 68 -29.41 4.23 18.81
C THR A 68 -28.62 5.54 18.82
N ASP A 69 -27.29 5.49 18.67
CA ASP A 69 -26.46 6.69 18.55
C ASP A 69 -26.47 7.18 17.10
N GLU A 70 -27.05 8.37 16.88
CA GLU A 70 -27.22 8.96 15.54
C GLU A 70 -25.90 9.09 14.77
N ARG A 71 -24.78 9.37 15.45
CA ARG A 71 -23.46 9.49 14.78
C ARG A 71 -22.93 8.13 14.38
N LYS A 72 -22.97 7.15 15.28
CA LYS A 72 -22.53 5.78 15.00
C LYS A 72 -23.38 5.15 13.91
N ARG A 73 -24.70 5.39 13.92
CA ARG A 73 -25.62 4.96 12.86
C ARG A 73 -25.26 5.55 11.50
N GLN A 74 -24.99 6.86 11.41
CA GLN A 74 -24.57 7.49 10.16
C GLN A 74 -23.24 6.92 9.63
N ILE A 75 -22.24 6.74 10.50
CA ILE A 75 -20.95 6.13 10.11
C ILE A 75 -21.16 4.70 9.63
N TYR A 76 -21.99 3.93 10.33
CA TYR A 76 -22.36 2.57 9.98
C TYR A 76 -23.05 2.49 8.61
N ASP A 77 -23.99 3.39 8.34
CA ASP A 77 -24.75 3.42 7.08
C ASP A 77 -23.85 3.74 5.87
N ILE A 78 -22.86 4.65 6.05
CA ILE A 78 -21.96 5.07 4.98
C ILE A 78 -20.83 4.05 4.76
N TYR A 79 -20.21 3.57 5.84
CA TYR A 79 -18.94 2.85 5.81
C TYR A 79 -19.01 1.42 6.41
N GLY A 80 -20.16 0.98 6.91
CA GLY A 80 -20.34 -0.34 7.53
C GLY A 80 -19.64 -0.48 8.89
N MET A 81 -19.51 -1.73 9.37
CA MET A 81 -18.71 -2.02 10.58
C MET A 81 -17.25 -1.59 10.40
N GLU A 82 -16.73 -1.63 9.18
CA GLU A 82 -15.40 -1.11 8.85
C GLU A 82 -15.29 0.38 9.16
N GLY A 83 -16.31 1.21 8.93
CA GLY A 83 -16.27 2.63 9.32
C GLY A 83 -16.15 2.87 10.81
N LEU A 84 -16.87 2.07 11.60
CA LEU A 84 -16.85 2.12 13.06
C LEU A 84 -15.54 1.59 13.64
N THR A 85 -14.96 0.55 13.03
CA THR A 85 -13.68 -0.06 13.44
C THR A 85 -12.45 0.68 12.91
N SER A 86 -12.55 1.32 11.73
CA SER A 86 -11.49 2.12 11.11
C SER A 86 -11.38 3.52 11.75
N GLY A 87 -12.26 3.87 12.67
CA GLY A 87 -12.22 5.15 13.38
C GLY A 87 -12.39 6.35 12.43
N LEU A 88 -13.30 6.26 11.46
CA LEU A 88 -13.67 7.37 10.56
C LEU A 88 -14.53 8.41 11.30
N GLU A 89 -14.01 8.93 12.41
CA GLU A 89 -14.35 10.25 12.93
C GLU A 89 -13.11 11.14 12.74
N LEU A 90 -13.32 12.39 12.33
CA LEU A 90 -12.31 13.43 12.19
C LEU A 90 -11.55 13.68 13.52
N GLY A 91 -10.57 12.83 13.84
CA GLY A 91 -9.53 12.96 14.89
C GLY A 91 -9.96 12.89 16.37
N PRO A 92 -9.10 12.43 17.31
CA PRO A 92 -8.07 11.41 17.22
C PRO A 92 -8.21 10.32 18.33
N LYS A 93 -8.48 9.07 17.91
CA LYS A 93 -7.93 7.79 18.45
C LYS A 93 -8.56 7.12 19.71
N LEU A 94 -8.68 5.78 19.61
CA LEU A 94 -8.55 4.70 20.65
C LEU A 94 -9.79 3.82 20.94
N ASN A 95 -9.97 2.68 20.23
CA ASN A 95 -10.83 1.53 20.64
C ASN A 95 -10.06 0.22 20.89
N LYS A 96 -8.96 0.33 21.66
CA LYS A 96 -8.46 -0.63 22.66
C LYS A 96 -7.31 0.07 23.39
N ALA A 97 -7.44 0.31 24.70
CA ALA A 97 -6.53 1.18 25.44
C ALA A 97 -5.05 0.75 25.36
N GLU A 98 -4.76 -0.54 25.14
CA GLU A 98 -3.40 -1.07 25.02
C GLU A 98 -2.89 -1.07 23.57
N GLU A 99 -3.61 -1.69 22.63
CA GLU A 99 -3.22 -1.74 21.21
C GLU A 99 -3.16 -0.35 20.55
N LEU A 100 -4.03 0.56 20.99
CA LEU A 100 -4.14 1.89 20.41
C LEU A 100 -3.16 2.85 21.10
N LYS A 101 -2.79 2.61 22.36
CA LYS A 101 -1.61 3.23 22.98
C LYS A 101 -0.33 2.77 22.28
N GLU A 102 -0.22 1.50 21.90
CA GLU A 102 0.90 0.99 21.09
C GLU A 102 0.94 1.60 19.69
N GLU A 103 -0.21 1.77 19.03
CA GLU A 103 -0.27 2.39 17.69
C GLU A 103 -0.04 3.90 17.74
N PHE A 104 -0.55 4.58 18.79
CA PHE A 104 -0.26 6.00 19.05
C PHE A 104 1.21 6.19 19.39
N GLU A 105 1.79 5.34 20.23
CA GLU A 105 3.22 5.33 20.52
C GLU A 105 4.03 4.99 19.27
N ARG A 106 3.59 4.08 18.39
CA ARG A 106 4.25 3.81 17.11
C ARG A 106 4.21 5.02 16.18
N LEU A 107 3.06 5.66 16.00
CA LEU A 107 2.93 6.85 15.16
C LEU A 107 3.64 8.07 15.74
N ARG A 108 3.62 8.22 17.07
CA ARG A 108 4.36 9.28 17.78
C ARG A 108 5.85 9.02 17.70
N ARG A 109 6.33 7.79 17.92
CA ARG A 109 7.72 7.42 17.67
C ARG A 109 8.06 7.63 16.20
N GLN A 110 7.21 7.27 15.24
CA GLN A 110 7.47 7.52 13.83
C GLN A 110 7.54 9.00 13.49
N LYS A 111 6.62 9.83 14.00
CA LYS A 111 6.66 11.29 13.82
C LYS A 111 7.82 11.94 14.56
N GLU A 112 8.11 11.55 15.80
CA GLU A 112 9.26 12.04 16.56
C GLU A 112 10.55 11.61 15.88
N VAL A 113 10.63 10.40 15.35
CA VAL A 113 11.76 9.88 14.57
C VAL A 113 11.86 10.60 13.22
N GLU A 114 10.74 10.87 12.53
CA GLU A 114 10.69 11.62 11.27
C GLU A 114 11.03 13.10 11.49
N GLU A 115 10.62 13.69 12.61
CA GLU A 115 11.01 15.03 13.06
C GLU A 115 12.50 15.04 13.45
N LEU A 116 13.01 14.05 14.20
CA LEU A 116 14.44 13.90 14.48
C LEU A 116 15.26 13.77 13.19
N TYR A 117 14.80 12.94 12.24
CA TYR A 117 15.43 12.76 10.92
C TYR A 117 15.20 13.96 9.99
N SER A 118 14.21 14.82 10.24
CA SER A 118 14.05 16.07 9.51
C SER A 118 15.12 17.09 9.93
N HIS A 119 15.50 17.07 11.21
CA HIS A 119 16.58 17.88 11.76
C HIS A 119 17.96 17.33 11.42
N VAL A 120 18.10 16.03 11.15
CA VAL A 120 19.38 15.39 10.80
C VAL A 120 19.20 14.52 9.56
N ARG A 121 19.70 15.00 8.42
CA ARG A 121 19.63 14.26 7.15
C ARG A 121 21.00 13.68 6.81
N PRO A 122 21.27 12.41 7.18
CA PRO A 122 22.48 11.74 6.74
C PRO A 122 22.33 11.38 5.26
N SER A 123 23.32 11.78 4.46
CA SER A 123 23.50 11.30 3.10
C SER A 123 24.90 10.73 2.97
N GLY A 124 25.06 9.74 2.10
CA GLY A 124 26.37 9.16 1.91
C GLY A 124 26.47 8.37 0.62
N SER A 125 27.67 8.28 0.08
CA SER A 125 27.96 7.37 -1.02
C SER A 125 29.22 6.56 -0.76
N ILE A 126 29.14 5.27 -1.03
CA ILE A 126 30.26 4.33 -0.97
C ILE A 126 30.47 3.83 -2.39
N VAL A 127 31.68 3.98 -2.91
CA VAL A 127 32.12 3.45 -4.20
C VAL A 127 33.19 2.40 -3.93
N ALA A 128 32.87 1.13 -4.19
CA ALA A 128 33.81 0.01 -4.05
C ALA A 128 34.21 -0.48 -5.44
N ALA A 129 35.34 0.00 -5.96
CA ALA A 129 35.80 -0.33 -7.30
C ALA A 129 36.49 -1.70 -7.32
N LEU A 130 36.01 -2.58 -8.19
CA LEU A 130 36.50 -3.94 -8.37
C LEU A 130 37.18 -4.11 -9.73
N SER A 131 38.14 -5.03 -9.84
CA SER A 131 38.85 -5.34 -11.08
C SER A 131 38.92 -6.84 -11.34
N TRP A 132 38.20 -7.29 -12.36
CA TRP A 132 38.23 -8.67 -12.82
C TRP A 132 39.56 -9.06 -13.47
N PRO A 133 40.17 -8.25 -14.36
CA PRO A 133 41.50 -8.56 -14.92
C PRO A 133 42.59 -8.71 -13.85
N GLN A 134 42.54 -7.90 -12.79
CA GLN A 134 43.50 -7.99 -11.69
C GLN A 134 43.32 -9.29 -10.90
N PHE A 135 42.07 -9.66 -10.61
CA PHE A 135 41.73 -10.90 -9.92
C PHE A 135 42.18 -12.14 -10.70
N LEU A 136 41.91 -12.19 -12.02
CA LEU A 136 42.30 -13.31 -12.88
C LEU A 136 43.82 -13.49 -12.99
N ARG A 137 44.61 -12.43 -12.77
CA ARG A 137 46.08 -12.48 -12.76
C ARG A 137 46.66 -12.84 -11.38
N GLY A 138 45.82 -13.28 -10.43
CA GLY A 138 46.23 -13.66 -9.08
C GLY A 138 46.36 -12.48 -8.09
N GLY A 139 45.92 -11.28 -8.48
CA GLY A 139 45.86 -10.11 -7.59
C GLY A 139 44.56 -10.02 -6.79
N GLY A 140 44.46 -9.02 -5.90
CA GLY A 140 43.21 -8.70 -5.21
C GLY A 140 42.12 -8.18 -6.17
N ILE A 141 40.86 -8.47 -5.87
CA ILE A 141 39.72 -7.99 -6.67
C ILE A 141 39.40 -6.50 -6.42
N MET A 142 39.74 -5.97 -5.25
CA MET A 142 39.49 -4.56 -4.91
C MET A 142 40.57 -3.67 -5.53
N ARG A 143 40.16 -2.72 -6.37
CA ARG A 143 41.05 -1.69 -6.94
C ARG A 143 41.17 -0.48 -6.02
N GLY A 144 40.05 -0.09 -5.41
CA GLY A 144 40.00 1.03 -4.48
C GLY A 144 38.61 1.21 -3.89
N MET A 145 38.53 1.99 -2.83
CA MET A 145 37.29 2.33 -2.16
C MET A 145 37.23 3.84 -1.92
N GLN A 146 36.10 4.44 -2.22
CA GLN A 146 35.81 5.83 -1.90
C GLN A 146 34.55 5.88 -1.05
N MET A 147 34.54 6.67 0.00
CA MET A 147 33.38 6.93 0.83
C MET A 147 33.20 8.44 0.97
N SER A 148 31.97 8.91 0.86
CA SER A 148 31.57 10.25 1.25
C SER A 148 30.36 10.15 2.16
N SER A 149 30.35 10.93 3.22
CA SER A 149 29.21 11.04 4.12
C SER A 149 29.04 12.49 4.51
N GLU A 150 27.80 12.94 4.55
CA GLU A 150 27.43 14.28 4.96
C GLU A 150 26.21 14.18 5.87
N VAL A 151 26.27 14.88 6.99
CA VAL A 151 25.16 15.01 7.94
C VAL A 151 24.80 16.48 8.00
N GLN A 152 23.63 16.82 7.48
CA GLN A 152 23.09 18.17 7.58
C GLN A 152 22.19 18.28 8.82
N SER A 153 22.41 19.31 9.63
CA SER A 153 21.58 19.68 10.77
C SER A 153 21.04 21.11 10.68
N GLN A 154 19.75 21.30 10.93
CA GLN A 154 19.15 22.63 11.06
C GLN A 154 19.30 23.14 12.49
N ILE A 155 20.09 24.19 12.67
CA ILE A 155 20.32 24.84 13.98
C ILE A 155 19.16 25.82 14.28
N SER A 156 18.65 26.51 13.26
CA SER A 156 17.50 27.41 13.38
C SER A 156 16.77 27.51 12.04
N LYS A 157 15.63 28.22 12.02
CA LYS A 157 14.85 28.47 10.77
C LYS A 157 15.68 29.08 9.63
N ARG A 158 16.79 29.77 9.93
CA ARG A 158 17.66 30.44 8.95
C ARG A 158 19.08 29.88 8.90
N ASN A 159 19.46 28.97 9.80
CA ASN A 159 20.83 28.45 9.91
C ASN A 159 20.84 26.94 9.81
N ALA A 160 21.68 26.42 8.91
CA ALA A 160 21.98 25.00 8.83
C ALA A 160 23.49 24.80 8.85
N ILE A 161 23.92 23.73 9.51
CA ILE A 161 25.30 23.24 9.46
C ILE A 161 25.31 21.88 8.77
N ALA A 162 26.26 21.66 7.90
CA ALA A 162 26.51 20.36 7.30
C ALA A 162 27.95 19.97 7.65
N VAL A 163 28.12 18.77 8.20
CA VAL A 163 29.43 18.20 8.47
C VAL A 163 29.55 16.95 7.63
N GLY A 164 30.58 16.90 6.80
CA GLY A 164 30.82 15.77 5.94
C GLY A 164 32.30 15.43 5.87
N GLY A 165 32.57 14.30 5.24
CA GLY A 165 33.91 13.87 4.94
C GLY A 165 33.92 12.96 3.74
N ASN A 166 35.01 13.02 2.99
CA ASN A 166 35.32 12.07 1.95
C ASN A 166 36.62 11.35 2.27
N MET A 167 36.68 10.08 1.94
CA MET A 167 37.86 9.24 2.05
C MET A 167 38.00 8.46 0.77
N SER A 168 39.22 8.33 0.26
CA SER A 168 39.53 7.45 -0.86
C SER A 168 40.80 6.67 -0.57
N VAL A 169 40.77 5.40 -0.93
CA VAL A 169 41.90 4.48 -0.85
C VAL A 169 42.05 3.83 -2.21
N ASN A 170 43.24 3.88 -2.77
CA ASN A 170 43.59 3.27 -4.04
C ASN A 170 44.95 2.58 -3.89
N GLY A 171 44.95 1.24 -3.94
CA GLY A 171 46.12 0.44 -3.60
C GLY A 171 46.60 0.69 -2.18
N LEU A 172 47.87 1.08 -2.03
CA LEU A 172 48.53 1.35 -0.74
C LEU A 172 48.41 2.81 -0.29
N SER A 173 47.91 3.70 -1.15
CA SER A 173 47.75 5.13 -0.85
C SER A 173 46.30 5.45 -0.55
N GLY A 174 46.07 6.25 0.47
CA GLY A 174 44.74 6.77 0.77
C GLY A 174 44.83 8.14 1.40
N GLY A 175 43.71 8.84 1.38
CA GLY A 175 43.55 10.07 2.13
C GLY A 175 42.09 10.45 2.22
N GLY A 176 41.84 11.52 2.94
CA GLY A 176 40.50 12.06 3.08
C GLY A 176 40.52 13.56 3.29
N ALA A 177 39.34 14.14 3.25
CA ALA A 177 39.10 15.48 3.74
C ALA A 177 37.82 15.51 4.57
N ALA A 178 37.83 16.36 5.60
CA ALA A 178 36.65 16.72 6.35
C ALA A 178 36.17 18.09 5.86
N THR A 179 34.87 18.22 5.64
CA THR A 179 34.23 19.44 5.14
C THR A 179 33.17 19.89 6.13
N VAL A 180 33.18 21.16 6.49
CA VAL A 180 32.13 21.81 7.28
C VAL A 180 31.52 22.91 6.43
N VAL A 181 30.20 22.91 6.31
CA VAL A 181 29.41 23.91 5.58
C VAL A 181 28.46 24.60 6.54
N LEU A 182 28.52 25.92 6.63
CA LEU A 182 27.59 26.76 7.38
C LEU A 182 26.75 27.56 6.39
N ARG A 183 25.45 27.31 6.39
CA ARG A 183 24.48 28.00 5.55
C ARG A 183 23.66 28.97 6.38
N HIS A 184 23.66 30.23 6.00
CA HIS A 184 22.85 31.29 6.59
C HIS A 184 21.89 31.87 5.55
N GLN A 185 20.60 31.86 5.84
CA GLN A 185 19.57 32.48 5.02
C GLN A 185 19.42 33.95 5.40
N ILE A 186 19.97 34.83 4.56
CA ILE A 186 19.94 36.29 4.74
C ILE A 186 18.51 36.83 4.56
N SER A 187 17.82 36.32 3.54
CA SER A 187 16.43 36.68 3.22
C SER A 187 15.69 35.49 2.61
N PRO A 188 14.36 35.56 2.40
CA PRO A 188 13.61 34.49 1.72
C PRO A 188 14.15 34.14 0.33
N VAL A 189 14.88 35.06 -0.31
CA VAL A 189 15.41 34.91 -1.68
C VAL A 189 16.93 34.86 -1.73
N ALA A 190 17.66 34.97 -0.61
CA ALA A 190 19.12 35.02 -0.61
C ALA A 190 19.73 34.24 0.55
N SER A 191 20.80 33.50 0.26
CA SER A 191 21.59 32.75 1.25
C SER A 191 23.08 32.89 1.01
N ILE A 192 23.85 32.71 2.08
CA ILE A 192 25.30 32.63 2.07
C ILE A 192 25.74 31.32 2.70
N GLU A 193 26.74 30.70 2.09
CA GLU A 193 27.33 29.43 2.48
C GLU A 193 28.82 29.63 2.68
N PHE A 194 29.29 29.28 3.86
CA PHE A 194 30.71 29.22 4.20
C PHE A 194 31.10 27.76 4.30
N MET A 195 32.05 27.31 3.48
CA MET A 195 32.57 25.96 3.51
C MET A 195 34.06 25.98 3.83
N ALA A 196 34.48 25.17 4.78
CA ALA A 196 35.87 24.91 5.08
C ALA A 196 36.14 23.41 4.92
N SER A 197 37.21 23.08 4.19
CA SER A 197 37.69 21.71 3.98
C SER A 197 39.10 21.59 4.53
N ALA A 198 39.41 20.48 5.21
CA ALA A 198 40.73 20.16 5.73
C ALA A 198 41.11 18.71 5.37
N GLY A 199 42.35 18.49 4.91
CA GLY A 199 42.86 17.17 4.50
C GLY A 199 43.61 17.24 3.17
N LEU A 200 43.33 16.28 2.27
CA LEU A 200 43.95 16.20 0.92
C LEU A 200 43.80 17.48 0.08
N LYS A 201 42.69 18.21 0.26
CA LYS A 201 42.46 19.53 -0.36
C LYS A 201 41.90 20.46 0.71
N SER A 202 42.77 21.31 1.24
CA SER A 202 42.39 22.31 2.23
C SER A 202 41.90 23.57 1.52
N LEU A 203 40.60 23.87 1.65
CA LEU A 203 39.91 24.90 0.87
C LEU A 203 38.98 25.70 1.78
N ILE A 204 38.92 27.02 1.55
CA ILE A 204 37.90 27.90 2.11
C ILE A 204 37.04 28.40 0.96
N VAL A 205 35.74 28.18 1.03
CA VAL A 205 34.78 28.59 0.00
C VAL A 205 33.72 29.47 0.64
N VAL A 206 33.47 30.62 0.02
CA VAL A 206 32.33 31.48 0.34
C VAL A 206 31.44 31.53 -0.88
N GLN A 207 30.20 31.07 -0.78
CA GLN A 207 29.23 31.10 -1.87
C GLN A 207 28.00 31.89 -1.46
N THR A 208 27.57 32.81 -2.30
CA THR A 208 26.34 33.56 -2.17
C THR A 208 25.38 33.12 -3.24
N SER A 209 24.11 32.92 -2.90
CA SER A 209 23.05 32.57 -3.85
C SER A 209 21.84 33.46 -3.65
N ARG A 210 21.23 33.88 -4.75
CA ARG A 210 20.05 34.74 -4.75
C ARG A 210 19.10 34.37 -5.89
N ASN A 211 17.81 34.31 -5.58
CA ASN A 211 16.74 34.26 -6.56
C ASN A 211 16.56 35.68 -7.13
N LEU A 212 16.91 35.87 -8.40
CA LEU A 212 16.77 37.14 -9.11
C LEU A 212 15.33 37.35 -9.60
N SER A 213 14.63 36.25 -9.90
CA SER A 213 13.22 36.21 -10.25
C SER A 213 12.64 34.84 -9.82
N PRO A 214 11.31 34.62 -9.90
CA PRO A 214 10.73 33.31 -9.61
C PRO A 214 11.31 32.16 -10.46
N TYR A 215 11.88 32.48 -11.62
CA TYR A 215 12.40 31.53 -12.59
C TYR A 215 13.93 31.61 -12.75
N SER A 216 14.64 32.44 -11.99
CA SER A 216 16.08 32.64 -12.19
C SER A 216 16.83 32.79 -10.89
N THR A 217 17.86 31.96 -10.73
CA THR A 217 18.74 31.94 -9.56
C THR A 217 20.17 32.19 -10.02
N ALA A 218 20.87 33.08 -9.33
CA ALA A 218 22.29 33.29 -9.54
C ALA A 218 23.03 32.93 -8.26
N SER A 219 24.21 32.34 -8.40
CA SER A 219 25.14 32.12 -7.30
C SER A 219 26.54 32.50 -7.70
N SER A 220 27.26 33.11 -6.78
CA SER A 220 28.66 33.51 -6.94
C SER A 220 29.43 33.01 -5.75
N GLY A 221 30.54 32.32 -5.99
CA GLY A 221 31.40 31.82 -4.93
C GLY A 221 32.87 32.04 -5.22
N ILE A 222 33.64 32.25 -4.16
CA ILE A 222 35.09 32.35 -4.18
C ILE A 222 35.63 31.17 -3.38
N ALA A 223 36.53 30.41 -3.97
CA ALA A 223 37.25 29.33 -3.32
C ALA A 223 38.74 29.68 -3.26
N ILE A 224 39.34 29.51 -2.09
CA ILE A 224 40.75 29.74 -1.81
C ILE A 224 41.35 28.42 -1.37
N SER A 225 42.36 27.95 -2.09
CA SER A 225 43.13 26.76 -1.76
C SER A 225 44.25 27.12 -0.81
N LEU A 226 44.25 26.50 0.36
CA LEU A 226 45.28 26.71 1.39
C LEU A 226 46.56 25.90 1.10
N THR A 227 46.50 24.96 0.16
CA THR A 227 47.67 24.12 -0.20
C THR A 227 48.60 24.81 -1.20
N ASP A 228 48.05 25.51 -2.19
CA ASP A 228 48.82 26.15 -3.26
C ASP A 228 48.55 27.66 -3.38
N GLY A 229 47.67 28.23 -2.54
CA GLY A 229 47.30 29.64 -2.57
C GLY A 229 46.42 30.03 -3.76
N SER A 230 45.96 29.08 -4.58
CA SER A 230 45.17 29.38 -5.75
C SER A 230 43.78 29.90 -5.37
N ILE A 231 43.27 30.86 -6.16
CA ILE A 231 41.95 31.43 -6.00
C ILE A 231 41.12 31.06 -7.23
N SER A 232 39.91 30.55 -7.00
CA SER A 232 38.93 30.35 -8.05
C SER A 232 37.62 31.09 -7.75
N LEU A 233 37.08 31.73 -8.77
CA LEU A 233 35.80 32.40 -8.75
C LEU A 233 34.82 31.55 -9.56
N THR A 234 33.71 31.16 -8.96
CA THR A 234 32.63 30.42 -9.61
C THR A 234 31.39 31.29 -9.66
N ASN A 235 30.72 31.32 -10.79
CA ASN A 235 29.49 32.07 -10.99
C ASN A 235 28.52 31.21 -11.80
N THR A 236 27.39 30.86 -11.19
CA THR A 236 26.41 29.92 -11.76
C THR A 236 25.05 30.60 -11.86
N TRP A 237 24.49 30.62 -13.06
CA TRP A 237 23.17 31.16 -13.38
C TRP A 237 22.28 30.01 -13.80
N THR A 238 21.14 29.87 -13.15
CA THR A 238 20.14 28.85 -13.50
C THR A 238 18.84 29.56 -13.84
N ARG A 239 18.22 29.18 -14.95
CA ARG A 239 16.93 29.71 -15.38
C ARG A 239 15.98 28.58 -15.74
N GLN A 240 14.78 28.66 -15.19
CA GLN A 240 13.66 27.82 -15.59
C GLN A 240 13.03 28.41 -16.85
N PHE A 241 12.99 27.63 -17.92
CA PHE A 241 12.39 28.02 -19.21
C PHE A 241 10.93 27.55 -19.32
N SER A 242 10.60 26.42 -18.71
CA SER A 242 9.24 25.89 -18.59
C SER A 242 9.09 25.13 -17.26
N GLU A 243 7.88 24.68 -16.92
CA GLU A 243 7.66 23.86 -15.72
C GLU A 243 8.55 22.61 -15.67
N THR A 244 8.92 22.08 -16.85
CA THR A 244 9.71 20.85 -16.99
C THR A 244 11.16 21.07 -17.41
N SER A 245 11.56 22.30 -17.78
CA SER A 245 12.86 22.55 -18.42
C SER A 245 13.65 23.68 -17.73
N ASN A 246 14.90 23.39 -17.39
CA ASN A 246 15.85 24.31 -16.76
C ASN A 246 17.15 24.37 -17.57
N GLY A 247 17.72 25.56 -17.69
CA GLY A 247 19.08 25.76 -18.19
C GLY A 247 19.99 26.28 -17.10
N ASN A 248 21.27 25.96 -17.19
CA ASN A 248 22.30 26.52 -16.34
C ASN A 248 23.52 26.95 -17.16
N ILE A 249 24.13 28.06 -16.74
CA ILE A 249 25.42 28.51 -17.23
C ILE A 249 26.32 28.62 -16.00
N GLN A 250 27.48 28.01 -16.04
CA GLN A 250 28.48 28.08 -14.99
C GLN A 250 29.79 28.60 -15.56
N LEU A 251 30.31 29.66 -14.97
CA LEU A 251 31.62 30.21 -15.23
C LEU A 251 32.52 29.90 -14.03
N VAL A 252 33.68 29.32 -14.28
CA VAL A 252 34.75 29.10 -13.30
C VAL A 252 35.97 29.83 -13.82
N LEU A 253 36.51 30.77 -13.04
CA LEU A 253 37.74 31.52 -13.32
C LEU A 253 38.78 31.14 -12.28
N GLY A 254 40.01 30.87 -12.69
CA GLY A 254 41.09 30.40 -11.81
C GLY A 254 42.13 29.59 -12.60
N PRO A 255 42.91 28.71 -11.93
CA PRO A 255 43.94 27.89 -12.59
C PRO A 255 43.39 27.05 -13.75
N GLU A 256 42.20 26.46 -13.56
CA GLU A 256 41.45 25.78 -14.62
C GLU A 256 40.15 26.54 -14.91
N SER A 257 40.29 27.60 -15.72
CA SER A 257 39.13 28.40 -16.12
C SER A 257 38.25 27.62 -17.11
N SER A 258 36.93 27.64 -16.90
CA SER A 258 35.97 26.99 -17.78
C SER A 258 34.60 27.65 -17.78
N ILE A 259 33.89 27.49 -18.90
CA ILE A 259 32.48 27.80 -19.02
C ILE A 259 31.72 26.51 -19.34
N ALA A 260 30.64 26.27 -18.62
CA ALA A 260 29.73 25.16 -18.87
C ALA A 260 28.33 25.68 -19.13
N VAL A 261 27.68 25.12 -20.15
CA VAL A 261 26.28 25.40 -20.49
C VAL A 261 25.54 24.09 -20.47
N GLY A 262 24.55 23.99 -19.59
CA GLY A 262 23.73 22.80 -19.42
C GLY A 262 22.26 23.09 -19.57
N TRP A 263 21.52 22.04 -19.88
CA TRP A 263 20.07 22.03 -19.89
C TRP A 263 19.58 20.71 -19.31
N ASN A 264 18.44 20.75 -18.64
CA ASN A 264 17.76 19.59 -18.08
C ASN A 264 16.26 19.73 -18.34
N LYS A 265 15.66 18.67 -18.85
CA LYS A 265 14.22 18.53 -19.04
C LYS A 265 13.74 17.28 -18.31
N LYS A 266 12.72 17.43 -17.47
CA LYS A 266 12.11 16.34 -16.72
C LYS A 266 10.60 16.39 -16.84
N ASP A 267 10.05 15.45 -17.60
CA ASP A 267 8.61 15.18 -17.71
C ASP A 267 8.24 13.97 -16.82
N GLU A 268 6.96 13.56 -16.82
CA GLU A 268 6.50 12.43 -16.00
C GLU A 268 7.19 11.10 -16.34
N LYS A 269 7.41 10.84 -17.63
CA LYS A 269 8.02 9.60 -18.12
C LYS A 269 9.48 9.76 -18.51
N THR A 270 9.89 10.93 -18.98
CA THR A 270 11.21 11.15 -19.59
C THR A 270 12.01 12.17 -18.81
N SER A 271 13.31 11.92 -18.67
CA SER A 271 14.26 12.90 -18.17
C SER A 271 15.47 12.92 -19.10
N ALA A 272 15.81 14.10 -19.60
CA ALA A 272 16.92 14.32 -20.50
C ALA A 272 17.72 15.50 -20.01
N ALA A 273 19.04 15.42 -20.00
CA ALA A 273 19.87 16.58 -19.77
C ALA A 273 21.15 16.49 -20.61
N GLY A 274 21.71 17.65 -20.92
CA GLY A 274 22.97 17.77 -21.62
C GLY A 274 23.80 18.91 -21.06
N GLU A 275 25.11 18.80 -21.18
CA GLU A 275 26.06 19.81 -20.73
C GLU A 275 27.22 19.90 -21.72
N LEU A 276 27.58 21.12 -22.11
CA LEU A 276 28.76 21.45 -22.88
C LEU A 276 29.71 22.25 -21.99
N LYS A 277 30.92 21.73 -21.78
CA LYS A 277 31.96 22.35 -20.97
C LYS A 277 33.16 22.70 -21.85
N PHE A 278 33.50 23.99 -21.87
CA PHE A 278 34.67 24.55 -22.54
C PHE A 278 35.62 25.09 -21.47
N GLY A 279 36.73 24.41 -21.27
CA GLY A 279 37.79 24.83 -20.35
C GLY A 279 39.08 25.14 -21.09
N THR A 280 40.00 25.83 -20.42
CA THR A 280 41.34 26.13 -20.93
C THR A 280 42.13 24.87 -21.27
N SER A 281 41.93 23.80 -20.50
CA SER A 281 42.63 22.51 -20.64
C SER A 281 41.73 21.34 -21.03
N SER A 282 40.41 21.54 -21.12
CA SER A 282 39.46 20.45 -21.40
C SER A 282 38.23 20.93 -22.15
N LEU A 283 37.91 20.28 -23.26
CA LEU A 283 36.60 20.34 -23.91
C LEU A 283 35.82 19.06 -23.64
N GLY A 284 34.54 19.17 -23.31
CA GLY A 284 33.66 18.02 -23.14
C GLY A 284 32.18 18.33 -23.36
N ALA A 285 31.46 17.33 -23.83
CA ALA A 285 30.02 17.28 -23.96
C ALA A 285 29.52 16.06 -23.19
N SER A 286 28.40 16.19 -22.48
CA SER A 286 27.71 15.06 -21.90
C SER A 286 26.22 15.14 -22.17
N ALA A 287 25.59 13.98 -22.30
CA ALA A 287 24.15 13.85 -22.46
C ALA A 287 23.68 12.63 -21.68
N HIS A 288 22.54 12.73 -21.03
CA HIS A 288 21.89 11.60 -20.40
C HIS A 288 20.39 11.62 -20.66
N TYR A 289 19.82 10.44 -20.83
CA TYR A 289 18.43 10.21 -21.13
C TYR A 289 17.91 9.05 -20.28
N THR A 290 16.82 9.27 -19.57
CA THR A 290 16.16 8.31 -18.71
C THR A 290 14.70 8.20 -19.09
N HIS A 291 14.23 6.98 -19.32
CA HIS A 291 12.83 6.71 -19.67
C HIS A 291 12.20 5.78 -18.62
N HIS A 292 11.14 6.25 -17.97
CA HIS A 292 10.37 5.51 -16.97
C HIS A 292 9.29 4.68 -17.69
N PHE A 293 9.46 3.36 -17.65
CA PHE A 293 8.49 2.42 -18.24
C PHE A 293 7.31 2.15 -17.29
N SER A 294 7.52 2.32 -15.98
CA SER A 294 6.49 2.21 -14.94
C SER A 294 6.91 3.00 -13.70
N SER A 295 6.04 3.10 -12.70
CA SER A 295 6.38 3.70 -11.39
C SER A 295 7.56 3.01 -10.68
N LYS A 296 7.91 1.78 -11.08
CA LYS A 296 9.00 1.01 -10.48
C LYS A 296 10.20 0.82 -11.39
N SER A 297 10.13 1.04 -12.71
CA SER A 297 11.20 0.65 -13.63
C SER A 297 11.54 1.77 -14.60
N HIS A 298 12.84 2.01 -14.78
CA HIS A 298 13.36 3.02 -15.70
C HIS A 298 14.60 2.52 -16.44
N GLY A 299 14.74 2.93 -17.70
CA GLY A 299 15.97 2.78 -18.49
C GLY A 299 16.81 4.05 -18.45
N HIS A 300 18.12 3.92 -18.57
CA HIS A 300 19.08 5.01 -18.54
C HIS A 300 20.12 4.84 -19.63
N ILE A 301 20.40 5.90 -20.37
CA ILE A 301 21.44 5.99 -21.38
C ILE A 301 22.20 7.28 -21.10
N ALA A 302 23.53 7.23 -21.07
CA ALA A 302 24.35 8.42 -20.94
C ALA A 302 25.57 8.34 -21.85
N GLY A 303 26.08 9.49 -22.27
CA GLY A 303 27.29 9.62 -23.06
C GLY A 303 28.09 10.81 -22.58
N ARG A 304 29.41 10.65 -22.50
CA ARG A 304 30.39 11.70 -22.21
C ARG A 304 31.45 11.64 -23.29
N PHE A 305 31.67 12.75 -23.97
CA PHE A 305 32.57 12.87 -25.10
C PHE A 305 33.42 14.12 -24.90
N GLY A 306 34.74 14.02 -25.00
CA GLY A 306 35.61 15.14 -24.78
C GLY A 306 37.07 14.78 -24.93
N SER A 307 37.91 15.81 -24.89
CA SER A 307 39.37 15.73 -24.98
C SER A 307 40.00 14.68 -24.05
N THR A 308 39.41 14.45 -22.88
CA THR A 308 39.93 13.53 -21.84
C THR A 308 38.98 12.41 -21.47
N ALA A 309 37.78 12.34 -22.08
CA ALA A 309 36.76 11.37 -21.71
C ALA A 309 35.92 10.94 -22.92
N LEU A 310 35.88 9.63 -23.16
CA LEU A 310 34.90 8.98 -24.04
C LEU A 310 34.30 7.84 -23.24
N GLU A 311 33.03 7.98 -22.87
CA GLU A 311 32.28 7.03 -22.07
C GLU A 311 30.84 6.97 -22.56
N PHE A 312 30.32 5.76 -22.75
CA PHE A 312 28.94 5.48 -23.08
C PHE A 312 28.37 4.53 -22.04
N GLU A 313 27.26 4.91 -21.42
CA GLU A 313 26.56 4.14 -20.41
C GLU A 313 25.18 3.74 -20.88
N VAL A 314 24.80 2.49 -20.65
CA VAL A 314 23.45 1.98 -20.91
C VAL A 314 23.03 1.05 -19.79
N GLY A 315 21.79 1.17 -19.33
CA GLY A 315 21.28 0.24 -18.34
C GLY A 315 19.90 0.61 -17.85
N GLY A 316 19.56 0.12 -16.67
CA GLY A 316 18.24 0.31 -16.11
C GLY A 316 18.20 0.10 -14.61
N GLY A 317 17.16 0.65 -13.99
CA GLY A 317 16.91 0.52 -12.58
C GLY A 317 15.51 0.05 -12.28
N ARG A 318 15.36 -0.52 -11.09
CA ARG A 318 14.08 -0.90 -10.53
C ARG A 318 13.99 -0.53 -9.06
N LYS A 319 12.88 0.11 -8.69
CA LYS A 319 12.45 0.34 -7.32
C LYS A 319 11.97 -0.99 -6.72
N ILE A 320 12.67 -1.46 -5.68
CA ILE A 320 12.39 -2.73 -5.00
C ILE A 320 11.42 -2.51 -3.84
N SER A 321 11.60 -1.41 -3.10
CA SER A 321 10.74 -0.96 -2.01
C SER A 321 10.60 0.56 -2.05
N ASP A 322 9.78 1.14 -1.18
CA ASP A 322 9.55 2.59 -1.18
C ASP A 322 10.82 3.41 -0.94
N PHE A 323 11.80 2.81 -0.27
CA PHE A 323 13.07 3.43 0.09
C PHE A 323 14.28 2.85 -0.65
N SER A 324 14.12 1.78 -1.46
CA SER A 324 15.25 1.08 -2.08
C SER A 324 15.13 0.97 -3.60
N THR A 325 16.18 1.36 -4.31
CA THR A 325 16.30 1.25 -5.77
C THR A 325 17.60 0.58 -6.14
N VAL A 326 17.54 -0.41 -7.03
CA VAL A 326 18.73 -1.03 -7.63
C VAL A 326 18.86 -0.55 -9.06
N ARG A 327 20.08 -0.26 -9.51
CA ARG A 327 20.41 -0.01 -10.92
C ARG A 327 21.56 -0.90 -11.35
N MET A 328 21.48 -1.33 -12.59
CA MET A 328 22.56 -2.01 -13.29
C MET A 328 22.87 -1.20 -14.53
N LEU A 329 24.09 -0.69 -14.60
CA LEU A 329 24.58 0.13 -15.69
C LEU A 329 25.80 -0.53 -16.31
N TYR A 330 25.88 -0.43 -17.62
CA TYR A 330 26.98 -0.91 -18.41
C TYR A 330 27.70 0.28 -19.02
N SER A 331 28.97 0.47 -18.68
CA SER A 331 29.78 1.60 -19.14
C SER A 331 30.92 1.10 -20.04
N ILE A 332 31.04 1.69 -21.22
CA ILE A 332 32.09 1.46 -22.19
C ILE A 332 32.83 2.77 -22.40
N GLY A 333 34.13 2.80 -22.19
CA GLY A 333 34.92 3.99 -22.47
C GLY A 333 36.42 3.74 -22.58
N ILE A 334 37.18 4.82 -22.76
CA ILE A 334 38.66 4.75 -22.86
C ILE A 334 39.28 4.17 -21.57
N GLN A 335 38.60 4.30 -20.42
CA GLN A 335 39.06 3.72 -19.15
C GLN A 335 38.78 2.21 -19.02
N GLY A 336 38.08 1.63 -19.99
CA GLY A 336 37.73 0.22 -20.05
C GLY A 336 36.22 -0.02 -20.08
N ILE A 337 35.87 -1.30 -19.93
CA ILE A 337 34.49 -1.81 -19.91
C ILE A 337 34.11 -2.16 -18.48
N PHE A 338 33.01 -1.58 -17.98
CA PHE A 338 32.57 -1.70 -16.59
C PHE A 338 31.13 -2.18 -16.45
N TRP A 339 30.89 -3.01 -15.44
CA TRP A 339 29.57 -3.20 -14.84
C TRP A 339 29.45 -2.33 -13.60
N LYS A 340 28.51 -1.40 -13.58
CA LYS A 340 28.25 -0.52 -12.43
C LYS A 340 26.94 -0.96 -11.78
N PHE A 341 27.06 -1.55 -10.60
CA PHE A 341 25.91 -1.85 -9.75
C PHE A 341 25.68 -0.69 -8.80
N GLU A 342 24.47 -0.12 -8.81
CA GLU A 342 24.11 0.93 -7.87
C GLU A 342 22.96 0.47 -6.98
N PHE A 343 23.11 0.65 -5.67
CA PHE A 343 22.06 0.43 -4.69
C PHE A 343 21.81 1.70 -3.90
N TYR A 344 20.58 2.19 -3.95
CA TYR A 344 20.12 3.36 -3.23
C TYR A 344 19.21 2.90 -2.10
N ARG A 345 19.48 3.31 -0.86
CA ARG A 345 18.60 3.07 0.28
C ARG A 345 18.68 4.20 1.30
N GLY A 346 17.55 4.82 1.64
CA GLY A 346 17.45 5.75 2.77
C GLY A 346 18.49 6.87 2.78
N GLY A 347 18.75 7.49 1.63
CA GLY A 347 19.75 8.57 1.49
C GLY A 347 21.20 8.11 1.26
N GLN A 348 21.46 6.79 1.32
CA GLN A 348 22.77 6.20 1.05
C GLN A 348 22.82 5.58 -0.34
N LYS A 349 23.96 5.74 -1.02
CA LYS A 349 24.24 5.19 -2.36
C LYS A 349 25.48 4.29 -2.33
N LEU A 350 25.32 3.01 -2.59
CA LEU A 350 26.43 2.08 -2.82
C LEU A 350 26.63 1.90 -4.32
N ILE A 351 27.85 2.13 -4.82
CA ILE A 351 28.24 1.95 -6.23
C ILE A 351 29.37 0.93 -6.27
N ILE A 352 29.20 -0.13 -7.06
CA ILE A 352 30.23 -1.15 -7.26
C ILE A 352 30.55 -1.20 -8.76
N PRO A 353 31.51 -0.38 -9.24
CA PRO A 353 32.01 -0.49 -10.60
C PRO A 353 33.00 -1.66 -10.70
N VAL A 354 32.66 -2.68 -11.46
CA VAL A 354 33.48 -3.85 -11.77
C VAL A 354 34.12 -3.64 -13.14
N LEU A 355 35.43 -3.40 -13.17
CA LEU A 355 36.21 -3.39 -14.41
C LEU A 355 36.29 -4.81 -14.96
N LEU A 356 35.73 -5.04 -16.14
CA LEU A 356 35.76 -6.33 -16.81
C LEU A 356 36.98 -6.45 -17.73
N TYR A 357 37.29 -5.37 -18.45
CA TYR A 357 38.37 -5.36 -19.43
C TYR A 357 38.92 -3.93 -19.59
N LYS A 358 40.25 -3.81 -19.68
CA LYS A 358 40.94 -2.51 -19.68
C LYS A 358 40.91 -1.82 -21.05
N GLU A 359 40.90 -2.60 -22.11
CA GLU A 359 40.95 -2.10 -23.49
C GLU A 359 39.57 -2.08 -24.13
N LEU A 360 39.39 -1.22 -25.13
CA LEU A 360 38.14 -1.16 -25.87
C LEU A 360 38.10 -2.29 -26.90
N SER A 361 37.36 -3.36 -26.62
CA SER A 361 37.14 -4.45 -27.57
C SER A 361 35.66 -4.61 -27.86
N ALA A 362 35.28 -4.53 -29.13
CA ALA A 362 33.88 -4.67 -29.54
C ALA A 362 33.28 -6.03 -29.17
N VAL A 363 34.08 -7.10 -29.23
CA VAL A 363 33.65 -8.47 -28.86
C VAL A 363 33.38 -8.57 -27.37
N VAL A 364 34.29 -8.08 -26.54
CA VAL A 364 34.09 -8.07 -25.09
C VAL A 364 32.94 -7.13 -24.72
N ALA A 365 32.81 -6.01 -25.44
CA ALA A 365 31.79 -5.02 -25.16
C ALA A 365 30.37 -5.53 -25.44
N THR A 366 30.20 -6.26 -26.54
CA THR A 366 28.92 -6.90 -26.89
C THR A 366 28.61 -8.06 -25.95
N GLY A 367 29.59 -8.90 -25.62
CA GLY A 367 29.43 -10.00 -24.67
C GLY A 367 29.02 -9.51 -23.27
N ALA A 368 29.67 -8.46 -22.77
CA ALA A 368 29.39 -7.87 -21.46
C ALA A 368 27.99 -7.25 -21.34
N LEU A 369 27.36 -6.86 -22.47
CA LEU A 369 25.97 -6.42 -22.50
C LEU A 369 24.99 -7.61 -22.54
N MET A 370 25.26 -8.60 -23.38
CA MET A 370 24.31 -9.69 -23.66
C MET A 370 24.24 -10.72 -22.53
N ILE A 371 25.38 -11.09 -21.93
CA ILE A 371 25.42 -12.17 -20.92
C ILE A 371 24.51 -11.87 -19.70
N PRO A 372 24.56 -10.70 -19.05
CA PRO A 372 23.67 -10.41 -17.91
C PRO A 372 22.20 -10.32 -18.29
N ALA A 373 21.89 -9.79 -19.49
CA ALA A 373 20.53 -9.68 -19.97
C ALA A 373 19.92 -11.08 -20.20
N SER A 374 20.67 -11.97 -20.84
CA SER A 374 20.28 -13.37 -21.04
C SER A 374 20.15 -14.11 -19.71
N LEU A 375 21.11 -13.93 -18.79
CA LEU A 375 21.08 -14.55 -17.46
C LEU A 375 19.86 -14.10 -16.64
N TYR A 376 19.54 -12.81 -16.64
CA TYR A 376 18.35 -12.29 -15.99
C TYR A 376 17.06 -12.90 -16.55
N PHE A 377 16.94 -13.02 -17.88
CA PHE A 377 15.77 -13.63 -18.51
C PHE A 377 15.62 -15.11 -18.14
N LEU A 378 16.73 -15.86 -18.14
CA LEU A 378 16.76 -17.26 -17.70
C LEU A 378 16.33 -17.41 -16.24
N LEU A 379 16.96 -16.66 -15.32
CA LEU A 379 16.61 -16.69 -13.89
C LEU A 379 15.14 -16.28 -13.66
N LYS A 380 14.66 -15.24 -14.36
CA LYS A 380 13.27 -14.81 -14.24
C LYS A 380 12.29 -15.89 -14.69
N LYS A 381 12.57 -16.56 -15.82
CA LYS A 381 11.69 -17.58 -16.41
C LYS A 381 11.70 -18.88 -15.59
N PHE A 382 12.86 -19.35 -15.17
CA PHE A 382 13.03 -20.68 -14.57
C PHE A 382 13.07 -20.71 -13.03
N VAL A 383 13.42 -19.60 -12.37
CA VAL A 383 13.53 -19.56 -10.89
C VAL A 383 12.46 -18.66 -10.29
N VAL A 384 12.40 -17.40 -10.72
CA VAL A 384 11.56 -16.39 -10.08
C VAL A 384 10.07 -16.62 -10.34
N LYS A 385 9.67 -16.78 -11.61
CA LYS A 385 8.25 -16.99 -11.97
C LYS A 385 7.63 -18.22 -11.28
N PRO A 386 8.23 -19.43 -11.30
CA PRO A 386 7.63 -20.59 -10.63
C PRO A 386 7.54 -20.41 -9.11
N TYR A 387 8.51 -19.75 -8.48
CA TYR A 387 8.46 -19.45 -7.05
C TYR A 387 7.27 -18.54 -6.68
N TYR A 388 7.05 -17.45 -7.41
CA TYR A 388 5.92 -16.55 -7.17
C TYR A 388 4.58 -17.25 -7.38
N LEU A 389 4.43 -18.04 -8.44
CA LEU A 389 3.20 -18.79 -8.70
C LEU A 389 2.91 -19.82 -7.59
N LYS A 390 3.94 -20.49 -7.06
CA LYS A 390 3.79 -21.41 -5.91
C LYS A 390 3.29 -20.66 -4.67
N ARG A 391 3.85 -19.48 -4.39
CA ARG A 391 3.45 -18.65 -3.25
C ARG A 391 2.04 -18.10 -3.39
N GLU A 392 1.61 -17.70 -4.58
CA GLU A 392 0.23 -17.27 -4.82
C GLU A 392 -0.76 -18.42 -4.62
N LYS A 393 -0.43 -19.63 -5.11
CA LYS A 393 -1.23 -20.83 -4.85
C LYS A 393 -1.36 -21.12 -3.35
N GLN A 394 -0.26 -21.02 -2.58
CA GLN A 394 -0.31 -21.20 -1.13
C GLN A 394 -1.21 -20.16 -0.45
N LYS A 395 -1.08 -18.87 -0.80
CA LYS A 395 -1.98 -17.83 -0.27
C LYS A 395 -3.45 -18.05 -0.63
N ALA A 396 -3.72 -18.55 -1.84
CA ALA A 396 -5.07 -18.89 -2.25
C ALA A 396 -5.63 -20.06 -1.42
N LEU A 397 -4.83 -21.11 -1.17
CA LEU A 397 -5.20 -22.22 -0.29
C LEU A 397 -5.45 -21.77 1.14
N GLU A 398 -4.55 -20.95 1.73
CA GLU A 398 -4.75 -20.36 3.06
C GLU A 398 -6.04 -19.54 3.15
N LYS A 399 -6.39 -18.79 2.09
CA LYS A 399 -7.65 -18.03 2.04
C LYS A 399 -8.86 -18.96 1.99
N MET A 400 -8.78 -20.06 1.24
CA MET A 400 -9.85 -21.06 1.17
C MET A 400 -10.05 -21.77 2.51
N GLU A 401 -8.96 -22.14 3.19
CA GLU A 401 -9.02 -22.78 4.52
C GLU A 401 -9.66 -21.85 5.55
N LYS A 402 -9.25 -20.58 5.60
CA LYS A 402 -9.89 -19.57 6.46
C LYS A 402 -11.38 -19.41 6.20
N SER A 403 -11.77 -19.34 4.91
CA SER A 403 -13.18 -19.24 4.54
C SER A 403 -13.97 -20.47 4.96
N TYR A 404 -13.38 -21.67 4.90
CA TYR A 404 -14.03 -22.92 5.32
C TYR A 404 -14.31 -22.96 6.82
N VAL A 405 -13.30 -22.62 7.63
CA VAL A 405 -13.43 -22.52 9.10
C VAL A 405 -14.53 -21.52 9.46
N GLN A 406 -14.54 -20.34 8.82
CA GLN A 406 -15.56 -19.32 9.05
C GLN A 406 -16.99 -19.79 8.71
N ILE A 407 -17.17 -20.55 7.62
CA ILE A 407 -18.48 -21.12 7.27
C ILE A 407 -18.94 -22.14 8.32
N GLN A 408 -18.04 -22.98 8.84
CA GLN A 408 -18.39 -23.94 9.90
C GLN A 408 -18.79 -23.25 11.21
N GLU A 409 -18.05 -22.22 11.63
CA GLU A 409 -18.36 -21.45 12.85
C GLU A 409 -19.71 -20.75 12.73
N THR A 410 -19.96 -20.05 11.61
CA THR A 410 -21.23 -19.35 11.37
C THR A 410 -22.42 -20.30 11.25
N ARG A 411 -22.24 -21.48 10.63
CA ARG A 411 -23.25 -22.54 10.61
C ARG A 411 -23.60 -23.02 12.02
N ALA A 412 -22.60 -23.36 12.83
CA ALA A 412 -22.81 -23.81 14.19
C ALA A 412 -23.52 -22.74 15.05
N ALA A 413 -23.14 -21.48 14.90
CA ALA A 413 -23.80 -20.35 15.57
C ALA A 413 -25.27 -20.19 15.15
N ALA A 414 -25.58 -20.33 13.85
CA ALA A 414 -26.95 -20.27 13.35
C ALA A 414 -27.81 -21.43 13.86
N GLU A 415 -27.31 -22.67 13.83
CA GLU A 415 -28.03 -23.85 14.36
C GLU A 415 -28.36 -23.68 15.86
N LYS A 416 -27.39 -23.19 16.63
CA LYS A 416 -27.55 -22.84 18.05
C LYS A 416 -28.61 -21.75 18.28
N ALA A 417 -28.63 -20.70 17.46
CA ALA A 417 -29.65 -19.66 17.53
C ALA A 417 -31.06 -20.19 17.17
N GLN A 418 -31.17 -21.07 16.17
CA GLN A 418 -32.45 -21.70 15.81
C GLN A 418 -33.03 -22.53 16.97
N GLN A 419 -32.19 -23.27 17.70
CA GLN A 419 -32.61 -24.05 18.88
C GLN A 419 -33.22 -23.16 19.97
N LEU A 420 -32.65 -21.97 20.21
CA LEU A 420 -33.20 -21.02 21.20
C LEU A 420 -34.55 -20.43 20.76
N LEU A 421 -34.74 -20.23 19.46
CA LEU A 421 -35.98 -19.69 18.89
C LEU A 421 -37.10 -20.72 18.79
N GLU A 422 -36.79 -22.01 18.74
CA GLU A 422 -37.73 -23.09 18.42
C GLU A 422 -38.99 -23.07 19.30
N ASN A 423 -38.84 -22.92 20.62
CA ASN A 423 -39.97 -22.89 21.55
C ASN A 423 -40.88 -21.67 21.39
N VAL A 424 -40.32 -20.52 21.00
CA VAL A 424 -41.08 -19.29 20.77
C VAL A 424 -41.73 -19.35 19.38
N ALA A 425 -41.00 -19.81 18.38
CA ALA A 425 -41.48 -20.01 17.02
C ALA A 425 -42.66 -21.00 16.97
N LYS A 426 -42.57 -22.15 17.66
CA LYS A 426 -43.67 -23.12 17.77
C LYS A 426 -44.93 -22.51 18.38
N ARG A 427 -44.79 -21.73 19.46
CA ARG A 427 -45.92 -21.05 20.11
C ARG A 427 -46.57 -20.02 19.18
N LYS A 428 -45.77 -19.17 18.52
CA LYS A 428 -46.28 -18.20 17.54
C LYS A 428 -46.97 -18.88 16.37
N ARG A 429 -46.34 -19.92 15.81
CA ARG A 429 -46.89 -20.71 14.70
C ARG A 429 -48.23 -21.34 15.07
N ASN A 430 -48.36 -21.95 16.24
CA ASN A 430 -49.60 -22.57 16.68
C ASN A 430 -50.71 -21.52 16.90
N LYS A 431 -50.38 -20.36 17.48
CA LYS A 431 -51.31 -19.24 17.61
C LYS A 431 -51.82 -18.75 16.24
N GLN A 432 -50.92 -18.63 15.26
CA GLN A 432 -51.32 -18.26 13.88
C GLN A 432 -52.18 -19.33 13.22
N LEU A 433 -51.88 -20.61 13.46
CA LEU A 433 -52.68 -21.73 12.95
C LEU A 433 -54.12 -21.71 13.50
N GLU A 434 -54.28 -21.43 14.80
CA GLU A 434 -55.59 -21.31 15.45
C GLU A 434 -56.41 -20.13 14.92
N THR A 435 -55.75 -19.02 14.59
CA THR A 435 -56.40 -17.81 14.03
C THR A 435 -56.54 -17.84 12.51
N GLY A 436 -56.12 -18.92 11.83
CA GLY A 436 -56.09 -19.00 10.36
C GLY A 436 -55.12 -17.98 9.71
N GLY A 437 -54.14 -17.51 10.46
CA GLY A 437 -53.13 -16.54 10.02
C GLY A 437 -51.97 -17.18 9.25
N LEU A 438 -50.87 -16.45 9.11
CA LEU A 438 -49.72 -16.86 8.31
C LEU A 438 -48.89 -17.93 9.04
N VAL A 439 -48.68 -19.07 8.40
CA VAL A 439 -47.80 -20.16 8.88
C VAL A 439 -46.82 -20.54 7.80
N ILE A 440 -45.52 -20.52 8.11
CA ILE A 440 -44.48 -20.90 7.16
C ILE A 440 -44.23 -22.39 7.27
N THR A 441 -44.50 -23.13 6.20
CA THR A 441 -44.39 -24.59 6.16
C THR A 441 -42.96 -25.03 5.88
N ARG A 442 -42.26 -24.32 4.99
CA ARG A 442 -40.89 -24.62 4.59
C ARG A 442 -40.18 -23.38 4.09
N ALA A 443 -38.94 -23.17 4.51
CA ALA A 443 -38.11 -22.12 3.97
C ALA A 443 -36.64 -22.52 3.86
N ILE A 444 -36.06 -22.28 2.68
CA ILE A 444 -34.69 -22.67 2.36
C ILE A 444 -33.93 -21.44 1.84
N TYR A 445 -32.71 -21.22 2.33
CA TYR A 445 -31.83 -20.15 1.89
C TYR A 445 -30.50 -20.73 1.39
N GLY A 446 -30.00 -20.29 0.23
CA GLY A 446 -28.72 -20.83 -0.29
C GLY A 446 -28.44 -20.52 -1.76
N SER A 447 -27.47 -21.24 -2.34
CA SER A 447 -26.97 -20.97 -3.70
C SER A 447 -28.03 -21.21 -4.77
N ARG A 448 -28.12 -20.32 -5.76
CA ARG A 448 -29.06 -20.48 -6.90
C ARG A 448 -28.83 -21.78 -7.68
N LYS A 449 -27.59 -22.27 -7.73
CA LYS A 449 -27.22 -23.53 -8.40
C LYS A 449 -27.79 -24.74 -7.65
N ALA A 450 -27.74 -24.74 -6.32
CA ALA A 450 -28.31 -25.80 -5.50
C ALA A 450 -29.83 -25.90 -5.66
N PHE A 451 -30.52 -24.75 -5.77
CA PHE A 451 -31.97 -24.74 -6.06
C PHE A 451 -32.33 -25.34 -7.43
N LYS A 452 -31.53 -25.06 -8.47
CA LYS A 452 -31.74 -25.66 -9.81
C LYS A 452 -31.49 -27.18 -9.80
N LYS A 453 -30.38 -27.63 -9.20
CA LYS A 453 -30.00 -29.04 -9.14
C LYS A 453 -31.05 -29.89 -8.40
N LYS A 454 -31.68 -29.34 -7.36
CA LYS A 454 -32.75 -30.01 -6.58
C LYS A 454 -34.10 -30.09 -7.32
N LYS A 455 -34.35 -29.23 -8.31
CA LYS A 455 -35.52 -29.34 -9.21
C LYS A 455 -35.34 -30.42 -10.29
N GLU A 456 -34.09 -30.75 -10.63
CA GLU A 456 -33.74 -31.66 -11.74
C GLU A 456 -33.23 -33.03 -11.29
N SER A 457 -32.86 -33.25 -10.03
CA SER A 457 -32.32 -34.53 -9.54
C SER A 457 -32.78 -34.90 -8.13
N ARG A 458 -33.18 -36.17 -7.93
CA ARG A 458 -33.65 -36.78 -6.67
C ARG A 458 -32.53 -37.51 -5.88
N GLU A 459 -31.27 -37.37 -6.27
CA GLU A 459 -30.16 -38.09 -5.62
C GLU A 459 -29.25 -37.15 -4.82
N VAL A 460 -28.99 -37.58 -3.58
CA VAL A 460 -28.18 -36.90 -2.57
C VAL A 460 -26.71 -37.33 -2.78
N ASP A 461 -25.86 -36.38 -3.09
CA ASP A 461 -24.40 -36.55 -3.08
C ASP A 461 -23.89 -35.96 -1.75
N ASP A 462 -23.35 -36.81 -0.87
CA ASP A 462 -23.22 -36.56 0.58
C ASP A 462 -21.86 -35.95 1.01
N ASP A 463 -21.02 -35.53 0.06
CA ASP A 463 -19.63 -35.10 0.34
C ASP A 463 -19.36 -33.58 0.21
N LEU A 464 -20.39 -32.76 0.01
CA LEU A 464 -20.25 -31.30 -0.06
C LEU A 464 -21.12 -30.63 1.01
N VAL A 465 -20.53 -29.67 1.74
CA VAL A 465 -21.26 -28.81 2.69
C VAL A 465 -22.55 -28.35 2.04
N PRO A 466 -23.72 -28.56 2.68
CA PRO A 466 -24.99 -28.21 2.06
C PRO A 466 -24.97 -26.72 1.72
N GLN A 467 -25.01 -26.41 0.41
CA GLN A 467 -25.05 -25.04 -0.10
C GLN A 467 -26.39 -24.33 0.18
N VAL A 468 -27.21 -24.93 1.04
CA VAL A 468 -28.54 -24.51 1.44
C VAL A 468 -28.71 -24.74 2.94
N VAL A 469 -29.43 -23.83 3.59
CA VAL A 469 -29.81 -23.88 5.00
C VAL A 469 -31.32 -23.82 5.13
N ASP A 470 -31.89 -24.59 6.05
CA ASP A 470 -33.30 -24.48 6.44
C ASP A 470 -33.47 -23.32 7.44
N VAL A 471 -34.36 -22.40 7.12
CA VAL A 471 -34.63 -21.19 7.89
C VAL A 471 -36.10 -21.06 8.30
N THR A 472 -36.82 -22.18 8.31
CA THR A 472 -38.25 -22.26 8.64
C THR A 472 -38.56 -21.79 10.06
N VAL A 473 -37.71 -22.17 11.03
CA VAL A 473 -37.89 -21.80 12.44
C VAL A 473 -37.69 -20.29 12.67
N PRO A 474 -36.57 -19.67 12.22
CA PRO A 474 -36.40 -18.22 12.27
C PRO A 474 -37.55 -17.46 11.62
N LEU A 475 -38.01 -17.86 10.43
CA LEU A 475 -39.06 -17.11 9.75
C LEU A 475 -40.41 -17.20 10.45
N ASN A 476 -40.79 -18.37 10.98
CA ASN A 476 -42.01 -18.49 11.81
C ASN A 476 -41.93 -17.63 13.08
N PHE A 477 -40.73 -17.46 13.63
CA PHE A 477 -40.52 -16.55 14.75
C PHE A 477 -40.74 -15.07 14.38
N LEU A 478 -40.36 -14.67 13.16
CA LEU A 478 -40.46 -13.30 12.68
C LEU A 478 -41.89 -12.88 12.26
N VAL A 479 -42.83 -13.84 12.13
CA VAL A 479 -44.24 -13.52 11.92
C VAL A 479 -44.76 -12.69 13.10
N ASN A 480 -45.36 -11.54 12.78
CA ASN A 480 -45.93 -10.63 13.77
C ASN A 480 -47.30 -11.13 14.27
N ASP A 481 -47.82 -10.52 15.34
CA ASP A 481 -49.10 -10.93 15.92
C ASP A 481 -50.29 -10.72 14.95
N SER A 482 -50.17 -9.83 13.96
CA SER A 482 -51.18 -9.60 12.93
C SER A 482 -51.11 -10.59 11.75
N GLY A 483 -50.25 -11.61 11.81
CA GLY A 483 -50.15 -12.64 10.78
C GLY A 483 -49.46 -12.19 9.49
N GLN A 484 -48.48 -11.28 9.60
CA GLN A 484 -47.66 -10.80 8.49
C GLN A 484 -46.17 -11.01 8.79
N LEU A 485 -45.39 -11.27 7.75
CA LEU A 485 -43.92 -11.27 7.79
C LEU A 485 -43.42 -10.23 6.79
N LYS A 486 -42.44 -9.41 7.21
CA LYS A 486 -41.78 -8.43 6.37
C LYS A 486 -40.26 -8.55 6.51
N LEU A 487 -39.57 -8.95 5.45
CA LEU A 487 -38.11 -8.83 5.32
C LEU A 487 -37.81 -7.56 4.55
N HIS A 488 -36.93 -6.71 5.08
CA HIS A 488 -36.66 -5.37 4.54
C HIS A 488 -35.70 -5.38 3.34
N GLU A 489 -35.90 -4.45 2.41
CA GLU A 489 -35.04 -4.28 1.23
C GLU A 489 -33.62 -3.84 1.62
N GLY A 490 -32.63 -4.37 0.90
CA GLY A 490 -31.21 -4.03 1.09
C GLY A 490 -30.59 -4.60 2.36
N VAL A 491 -31.36 -5.35 3.17
CA VAL A 491 -30.85 -6.07 4.34
C VAL A 491 -30.48 -7.49 3.92
N LYS A 492 -29.22 -7.87 4.11
CA LYS A 492 -28.73 -9.20 3.72
C LYS A 492 -29.39 -10.29 4.58
N LYS A 493 -30.04 -11.28 3.96
CA LYS A 493 -30.79 -12.33 4.69
C LYS A 493 -29.90 -13.21 5.57
N SER A 494 -28.64 -13.44 5.18
CA SER A 494 -27.66 -14.14 6.03
C SER A 494 -27.33 -13.43 7.35
N GLY A 495 -27.62 -12.12 7.48
CA GLY A 495 -27.46 -11.37 8.72
C GLY A 495 -28.62 -11.53 9.71
N ILE A 496 -29.72 -12.16 9.28
CA ILE A 496 -30.88 -12.43 10.15
C ILE A 496 -30.50 -13.50 11.17
N MET A 497 -30.93 -13.35 12.41
CA MET A 497 -30.61 -14.30 13.46
C MET A 497 -31.17 -15.70 13.14
N GLY A 498 -30.30 -16.71 13.20
CA GLY A 498 -30.61 -18.09 12.78
C GLY A 498 -30.39 -18.37 11.30
N PHE A 499 -29.94 -17.39 10.51
CA PHE A 499 -29.40 -17.58 9.16
C PHE A 499 -27.87 -17.60 9.20
N TYR A 500 -27.25 -18.18 8.17
CA TYR A 500 -25.83 -18.01 7.85
C TYR A 500 -25.64 -17.99 6.33
N ASP A 501 -24.47 -17.59 5.84
CA ASP A 501 -24.13 -17.59 4.42
C ASP A 501 -23.46 -18.93 4.04
N PRO A 502 -24.16 -19.88 3.39
CA PRO A 502 -23.58 -21.18 3.03
C PRO A 502 -22.65 -21.12 1.81
N CYS A 503 -22.61 -20.00 1.08
CA CYS A 503 -21.81 -19.83 -0.13
C CYS A 503 -21.35 -18.36 -0.30
N PRO A 504 -20.34 -17.92 0.47
CA PRO A 504 -19.80 -16.58 0.37
C PRO A 504 -19.29 -16.28 -1.04
N GLY A 505 -19.67 -15.12 -1.58
CA GLY A 505 -19.29 -14.70 -2.95
C GLY A 505 -20.12 -15.33 -4.08
N GLU A 506 -21.08 -16.21 -3.78
CA GLU A 506 -22.07 -16.68 -4.76
C GLU A 506 -23.46 -16.05 -4.51
N PRO A 507 -24.27 -15.85 -5.57
CA PRO A 507 -25.62 -15.32 -5.44
C PRO A 507 -26.56 -16.31 -4.75
N LYS A 508 -27.28 -15.81 -3.75
CA LYS A 508 -28.18 -16.57 -2.88
C LYS A 508 -29.65 -16.19 -3.08
N GLN A 509 -30.53 -17.14 -2.82
CA GLN A 509 -31.98 -16.97 -2.86
C GLN A 509 -32.61 -17.57 -1.61
N LEU A 510 -33.71 -16.96 -1.17
CA LEU A 510 -34.60 -17.47 -0.15
C LEU A 510 -35.89 -17.96 -0.83
N HIS A 511 -36.21 -19.21 -0.61
CA HIS A 511 -37.41 -19.88 -1.06
C HIS A 511 -38.34 -20.11 0.14
N VAL A 512 -39.60 -19.69 0.06
CA VAL A 512 -40.56 -19.78 1.18
C VAL A 512 -41.89 -20.35 0.68
N GLU A 513 -42.33 -21.41 1.34
CA GLU A 513 -43.66 -21.99 1.24
C GLU A 513 -44.43 -21.66 2.53
N TYR A 514 -45.67 -21.21 2.40
CA TYR A 514 -46.49 -20.81 3.53
C TYR A 514 -47.99 -21.02 3.28
N THR A 515 -48.75 -21.11 4.37
CA THR A 515 -50.22 -21.17 4.36
C THR A 515 -50.80 -19.92 4.97
N TYR A 516 -51.92 -19.45 4.42
CA TYR A 516 -52.69 -18.33 4.98
C TYR A 516 -54.17 -18.64 4.77
N GLY A 517 -54.95 -18.72 5.85
CA GLY A 517 -56.27 -19.33 5.81
C GLY A 517 -56.20 -20.81 5.43
N SER A 518 -56.92 -21.21 4.38
CA SER A 518 -56.96 -22.59 3.84
C SER A 518 -56.10 -22.79 2.59
N GLU A 519 -55.36 -21.78 2.16
CA GLU A 519 -54.68 -21.73 0.87
C GLU A 519 -53.15 -21.81 1.03
N ASN A 520 -52.50 -22.41 0.04
CA ASN A 520 -51.04 -22.56 -0.01
C ASN A 520 -50.41 -21.52 -0.93
N TYR A 521 -49.22 -21.05 -0.56
CA TYR A 521 -48.49 -20.01 -1.26
C TYR A 521 -47.00 -20.33 -1.35
N GLU A 522 -46.34 -19.91 -2.43
CA GLU A 522 -44.90 -20.12 -2.69
C GLU A 522 -44.27 -18.83 -3.24
N VAL A 523 -43.09 -18.48 -2.75
CA VAL A 523 -42.34 -17.30 -3.22
C VAL A 523 -40.83 -17.53 -3.15
N THR A 524 -40.11 -17.02 -4.15
CA THR A 524 -38.64 -17.01 -4.17
C THR A 524 -38.15 -15.58 -4.35
N VAL A 525 -37.21 -15.16 -3.51
CA VAL A 525 -36.63 -13.81 -3.48
C VAL A 525 -35.12 -13.87 -3.38
N ASN A 526 -34.41 -12.93 -3.98
CA ASN A 526 -32.95 -12.81 -3.90
C ASN A 526 -32.48 -12.34 -2.51
N ASP A 527 -31.17 -12.41 -2.23
CA ASP A 527 -30.59 -12.15 -0.90
C ASP A 527 -30.95 -10.77 -0.29
N TYR A 528 -31.08 -9.73 -1.11
CA TYR A 528 -31.36 -8.34 -0.68
C TYR A 528 -32.78 -7.85 -1.00
N GLU A 529 -33.59 -8.67 -1.68
CA GLU A 529 -34.95 -8.28 -2.07
C GLU A 529 -35.91 -8.32 -0.88
N GLU A 530 -36.80 -7.32 -0.82
CA GLU A 530 -37.91 -7.25 0.14
C GLU A 530 -38.81 -8.49 0.03
N LEU A 531 -39.31 -8.98 1.17
CA LEU A 531 -40.33 -10.02 1.21
C LEU A 531 -41.43 -9.64 2.20
N GLY A 532 -42.58 -9.20 1.68
CA GLY A 532 -43.80 -9.06 2.46
C GLY A 532 -44.75 -10.22 2.16
N ILE A 533 -45.17 -10.97 3.17
CA ILE A 533 -46.18 -12.04 3.04
C ILE A 533 -47.22 -11.94 4.17
N PRO A 534 -48.49 -12.29 3.91
CA PRO A 534 -49.04 -12.92 2.70
C PRO A 534 -49.30 -11.94 1.53
N GLN A 535 -49.15 -12.42 0.29
CA GLN A 535 -49.55 -11.69 -0.94
C GLN A 535 -50.32 -12.62 -1.88
N LEU A 536 -51.38 -12.11 -2.52
CA LEU A 536 -52.25 -12.90 -3.42
C LEU A 536 -51.50 -13.48 -4.62
N LYS A 537 -50.50 -12.78 -5.15
CA LYS A 537 -49.68 -13.23 -6.29
C LYS A 537 -48.80 -14.45 -6.01
N HIS A 538 -48.67 -14.86 -4.74
CA HIS A 538 -47.90 -16.05 -4.35
C HIS A 538 -48.77 -17.31 -4.26
N ARG A 539 -50.10 -17.20 -4.49
CA ARG A 539 -51.02 -18.34 -4.34
C ARG A 539 -50.69 -19.41 -5.38
N ILE A 540 -50.66 -20.67 -4.93
CA ILE A 540 -50.41 -21.86 -5.77
C ILE A 540 -51.70 -22.28 -6.48
#